data_AF-A0A819MSJ7-F1
#
_entry.id   AF-A0A819MSJ7-F1
#
_cell.length_a   1.000
_cell.length_b   1.000
_cell.length_c   1.000
_cell.angle_alpha   90.00
_cell.angle_beta   90.00
_cell.angle_gamma   90.00
#
_symmetry.space_group_name_H-M   'P 1'
#
loop_
_entity.id
_entity.type
_entity.pdbx_description
1 polymer ?
#
loop_
_entity_poly.entity_id
_entity_poly.type
_entity_poly.pdbx_seq_one_letter_code
_entity_poly.pdbx_strand_id
1 'polypeptide(L)'
;MAKAQIDVNLTFVNLDGVSKINNEQQTSYVEPLLISENKCEKLKSCQHHICDLICHVGECPHCDQLIKQTCLSHGIEREVLCSNETGCIKTFSCGEPCAKLLSFGHHKCKKKCHNGPYSD
;
A
#
# COMPACT_ATOMS: atom_id res chain seq x y z
N MET A 1 40.41 6.86 -30.24
CA MET A 1 39.31 6.67 -29.29
C MET A 1 38.06 6.37 -30.11
N ALA A 2 37.64 5.10 -30.13
CA ALA A 2 36.56 4.62 -30.98
C ALA A 2 35.21 4.87 -30.31
N LYS A 3 34.25 5.44 -31.05
CA LYS A 3 32.84 5.50 -30.65
C LYS A 3 32.12 4.33 -31.32
N ALA A 4 31.55 3.44 -30.51
CA ALA A 4 30.71 2.36 -30.98
C ALA A 4 29.27 2.86 -31.15
N GLN A 5 28.70 2.62 -32.33
CA GLN A 5 27.29 2.85 -32.65
C GLN A 5 26.51 1.59 -32.23
N ILE A 6 25.51 1.73 -31.37
CA ILE A 6 24.58 0.64 -31.04
C ILE A 6 23.28 0.95 -31.76
N ASP A 7 23.04 0.25 -32.87
CA ASP A 7 21.76 0.26 -33.59
C ASP A 7 20.75 -0.60 -32.84
N VAL A 8 19.84 0.03 -32.09
CA VAL A 8 18.68 -0.67 -31.51
C VAL A 8 17.55 -0.61 -32.52
N ASN A 9 17.41 -1.68 -33.30
CA ASN A 9 16.30 -1.87 -34.24
C ASN A 9 15.03 -2.22 -33.45
N LEU A 10 14.09 -1.28 -33.33
CA LEU A 10 12.79 -1.53 -32.71
C LEU A 10 11.71 -1.54 -33.78
N THR A 11 11.08 -2.70 -33.94
CA THR A 11 9.86 -2.92 -34.72
C THR A 11 8.66 -2.32 -33.99
N PHE A 12 7.94 -1.41 -34.64
CA PHE A 12 6.72 -0.82 -34.11
C PHE A 12 5.50 -1.48 -34.75
N VAL A 13 4.58 -1.98 -33.94
CA VAL A 13 3.19 -2.27 -34.33
C VAL A 13 2.34 -1.06 -33.97
N ASN A 14 1.77 -0.40 -34.98
CA ASN A 14 0.78 0.67 -34.82
C ASN A 14 -0.63 0.09 -35.00
N LEU A 15 -1.54 0.48 -34.11
CA LEU A 15 -2.98 0.34 -34.31
C LEU A 15 -3.46 1.62 -35.00
N ASP A 16 -4.12 1.46 -36.16
CA ASP A 16 -4.88 2.48 -36.89
C ASP A 16 -4.10 3.45 -37.82
N GLY A 17 -3.88 3.03 -39.07
CA GLY A 17 -4.00 3.90 -40.27
C GLY A 17 -2.90 4.93 -40.57
N VAL A 18 -2.20 4.72 -41.69
CA VAL A 18 -1.03 5.49 -42.17
C VAL A 18 -1.34 6.94 -42.59
N SER A 19 -0.63 7.90 -41.99
CA SER A 19 -0.28 9.18 -42.65
C SER A 19 1.21 9.48 -42.44
N LYS A 20 1.94 9.58 -43.55
CA LYS A 20 3.37 9.96 -43.60
C LYS A 20 3.51 11.39 -43.10
N ILE A 21 4.20 11.59 -41.98
CA ILE A 21 4.75 12.89 -41.61
C ILE A 21 6.27 12.81 -41.70
N ASN A 22 6.80 13.49 -42.72
CA ASN A 22 8.21 13.76 -42.93
C ASN A 22 8.38 15.25 -42.64
N ASN A 23 8.69 15.59 -41.39
CA ASN A 23 9.18 16.90 -41.02
C ASN A 23 9.89 16.85 -39.66
N GLU A 24 11.22 16.84 -39.71
CA GLU A 24 12.13 17.60 -38.84
C GLU A 24 11.49 18.55 -37.79
N GLN A 25 12.01 18.45 -36.56
CA GLN A 25 11.90 19.41 -35.45
C GLN A 25 10.70 19.34 -34.49
N GLN A 26 10.41 18.16 -33.92
CA GLN A 26 9.82 18.15 -32.57
C GLN A 26 10.47 17.10 -31.69
N THR A 27 11.73 17.37 -31.32
CA THR A 27 12.26 16.84 -30.07
C THR A 27 11.46 17.49 -28.95
N SER A 28 10.36 16.86 -28.54
CA SER A 28 9.72 17.19 -27.27
C SER A 28 10.75 16.87 -26.20
N TYR A 29 11.44 17.91 -25.73
CA TYR A 29 12.31 17.87 -24.58
C TYR A 29 11.52 17.22 -23.45
N VAL A 30 11.77 15.93 -23.22
CA VAL A 30 11.36 15.33 -21.96
C VAL A 30 12.34 15.90 -20.98
N GLU A 31 11.97 17.01 -20.33
CA GLU A 31 12.73 17.51 -19.20
C GLU A 31 13.00 16.31 -18.29
N PRO A 32 14.27 16.04 -17.92
CA PRO A 32 14.52 15.08 -16.88
C PRO A 32 13.82 15.64 -15.64
N LEU A 33 12.65 15.10 -15.31
CA LEU A 33 11.94 15.43 -14.09
C LEU A 33 12.99 15.28 -12.99
N LEU A 34 13.34 16.41 -12.37
CA LEU A 34 14.36 16.46 -11.35
C LEU A 34 13.78 15.80 -10.09
N ILE A 35 13.64 14.47 -10.12
CA ILE A 35 13.37 13.67 -8.94
C ILE A 35 14.63 13.76 -8.11
N SER A 36 14.52 14.47 -7.00
CA SER A 36 15.60 14.63 -6.04
C SER A 36 16.15 13.25 -5.64
N GLU A 37 17.46 13.15 -5.44
CA GLU A 37 18.10 11.93 -4.94
C GLU A 37 17.81 11.68 -3.44
N ASN A 38 17.01 12.55 -2.83
CA ASN A 38 16.57 12.44 -1.45
C ASN A 38 15.51 11.34 -1.27
N LYS A 39 15.36 10.89 -0.02
CA LYS A 39 14.25 10.02 0.38
C LYS A 39 12.92 10.74 0.17
N CYS A 40 11.87 10.01 -0.22
CA CYS A 40 10.55 10.59 -0.48
C CYS A 40 9.93 11.25 0.77
N GLU A 41 10.21 10.73 1.97
CA GLU A 41 9.74 11.22 3.29
C GLU A 41 8.21 11.30 3.49
N LYS A 42 7.41 11.14 2.43
CA LYS A 42 5.94 11.04 2.48
C LYS A 42 5.49 9.73 3.12
N LEU A 43 4.24 9.67 3.57
CA LEU A 43 3.63 8.44 4.06
C LEU A 43 3.23 7.50 2.90
N LYS A 44 3.41 6.19 3.10
CA LYS A 44 2.82 5.13 2.26
C LYS A 44 1.29 5.19 2.32
N SER A 45 0.60 4.46 1.45
CA SER A 45 -0.88 4.46 1.38
C SER A 45 -1.59 4.09 2.70
N CYS A 46 -0.90 3.42 3.63
CA CYS A 46 -1.43 3.07 4.95
C CYS A 46 -1.51 4.24 5.93
N GLN A 47 -0.91 5.40 5.62
CA GLN A 47 -0.85 6.61 6.46
C GLN A 47 -0.12 6.47 7.81
N HIS A 48 0.53 5.33 8.07
CA HIS A 48 1.27 5.08 9.32
C HIS A 48 2.78 4.89 9.11
N HIS A 49 3.20 4.51 7.91
CA HIS A 49 4.60 4.22 7.59
C HIS A 49 5.15 5.19 6.55
N ILE A 50 6.41 5.58 6.71
CA ILE A 50 7.13 6.46 5.78
C ILE A 50 7.51 5.68 4.52
N CYS A 51 7.46 6.34 3.37
CA CYS A 51 7.89 5.82 2.09
C CYS A 51 9.41 5.61 2.10
N ASP A 52 9.85 4.38 1.82
CA ASP A 52 11.26 4.01 1.83
C ASP A 52 11.97 4.19 0.49
N LEU A 53 11.24 4.68 -0.51
CA LEU A 53 11.79 4.98 -1.83
C LEU A 53 12.47 6.35 -1.85
N ILE A 54 13.36 6.53 -2.83
CA ILE A 54 13.80 7.85 -3.26
C ILE A 54 12.61 8.68 -3.78
N CYS A 55 12.76 9.99 -3.91
CA CYS A 55 11.73 10.82 -4.51
C CYS A 55 11.34 10.23 -5.87
N HIS A 56 10.05 9.98 -5.99
CA HIS A 56 9.45 9.34 -7.13
C HIS A 56 8.27 10.18 -7.61
N VAL A 57 7.87 9.95 -8.85
CA VAL A 57 6.67 10.56 -9.43
C VAL A 57 5.47 9.68 -9.09
N GLY A 58 4.30 10.28 -8.85
CA GLY A 58 3.07 9.56 -8.51
C GLY A 58 2.87 9.30 -7.01
N GLU A 59 1.90 8.44 -6.70
CA GLU A 59 1.53 8.09 -5.33
C GLU A 59 2.52 7.13 -4.68
N CYS A 60 2.68 7.22 -3.36
CA CYS A 60 3.54 6.31 -2.62
C CYS A 60 2.96 4.88 -2.63
N PRO A 61 3.81 3.85 -2.69
CA PRO A 61 3.36 2.47 -2.77
C PRO A 61 2.55 2.04 -1.53
N HIS A 62 1.83 0.92 -1.68
CA HIS A 62 1.19 0.25 -0.56
C HIS A 62 2.21 -0.16 0.51
N CYS A 63 1.72 -0.30 1.73
CA CYS A 63 2.54 -0.80 2.81
C CYS A 63 2.69 -2.32 2.71
N ASP A 64 3.92 -2.76 2.92
CA ASP A 64 4.44 -4.12 2.83
C ASP A 64 4.73 -4.71 4.22
N GLN A 65 4.40 -3.98 5.29
CA GLN A 65 4.64 -4.40 6.66
C GLN A 65 3.57 -5.38 7.12
N LEU A 66 3.99 -6.50 7.72
CA LEU A 66 3.10 -7.41 8.43
C LEU A 66 2.83 -6.87 9.83
N ILE A 67 1.56 -6.83 10.21
CA ILE A 67 1.11 -6.45 11.55
C ILE A 67 0.50 -7.67 12.24
N LYS A 68 0.92 -7.87 13.49
CA LYS A 68 0.33 -8.88 14.37
C LYS A 68 -0.92 -8.31 15.02
N GLN A 69 -2.04 -9.00 14.86
CA GLN A 69 -3.33 -8.63 15.46
C GLN A 69 -3.78 -9.70 16.46
N THR A 70 -4.26 -9.27 17.62
CA THR A 70 -4.80 -10.14 18.65
C THR A 70 -6.30 -9.95 18.79
N CYS A 71 -7.03 -11.06 18.89
CA CYS A 71 -8.47 -11.06 19.05
C CYS A 71 -8.86 -10.37 20.37
N LEU A 72 -9.82 -9.46 20.28
CA LEU A 72 -10.32 -8.69 21.43
C LEU A 72 -10.88 -9.58 22.56
N SER A 73 -11.41 -10.76 22.24
CA SER A 73 -12.11 -11.63 23.19
C SER A 73 -11.34 -12.89 23.58
N HIS A 74 -10.64 -13.51 22.63
CA HIS A 74 -10.11 -14.87 22.78
C HIS A 74 -8.59 -14.98 22.79
N GLY A 75 -7.85 -13.89 22.54
CA GLY A 75 -6.38 -13.94 22.46
C GLY A 75 -5.83 -14.63 21.22
N ILE A 76 -6.68 -15.03 20.26
CA ILE A 76 -6.27 -15.59 18.96
C ILE A 76 -5.45 -14.55 18.21
N GLU A 77 -4.31 -14.95 17.66
CA GLU A 77 -3.41 -14.07 16.93
C GLU A 77 -3.49 -14.33 15.43
N ARG A 78 -3.30 -13.29 14.63
CA ARG A 78 -3.13 -13.39 13.17
C ARG A 78 -2.11 -12.36 12.69
N GLU A 79 -1.52 -12.62 11.53
CA GLU A 79 -0.69 -11.66 10.83
C GLU A 79 -1.41 -11.21 9.56
N VAL A 80 -1.48 -9.90 9.34
CA VAL A 80 -2.08 -9.31 8.14
C VAL A 80 -1.16 -8.24 7.59
N LEU A 81 -1.24 -7.95 6.29
CA LEU A 81 -0.54 -6.82 5.71
C LEU A 81 -1.16 -5.51 6.21
N CYS A 82 -0.32 -4.53 6.59
CA CYS A 82 -0.83 -3.20 6.90
C CYS A 82 -1.31 -2.54 5.61
N SER A 83 -2.59 -2.20 5.61
CA SER A 83 -3.28 -1.40 4.60
C SER A 83 -3.95 -0.21 5.27
N ASN A 84 -4.51 0.70 4.47
CA ASN A 84 -5.34 1.79 4.97
C ASN A 84 -6.51 1.24 5.83
N GLU A 85 -7.16 0.16 5.38
CA GLU A 85 -8.29 -0.45 6.09
C GLU A 85 -7.90 -1.09 7.43
N THR A 86 -6.75 -1.76 7.50
CA THR A 86 -6.28 -2.34 8.77
C THR A 86 -5.74 -1.30 9.74
N GLY A 87 -5.34 -0.12 9.24
CA GLY A 87 -4.87 1.01 10.04
C GLY A 87 -3.71 0.69 10.97
N CYS A 88 -2.90 -0.32 10.67
CA CYS A 88 -1.87 -0.84 11.55
C CYS A 88 -2.40 -1.17 12.99
N ILE A 89 -3.70 -1.46 13.11
CA ILE A 89 -4.39 -1.78 14.36
C ILE A 89 -3.94 -3.17 14.82
N LYS A 90 -3.55 -3.29 16.10
CA LYS A 90 -3.05 -4.55 16.69
C LYS A 90 -4.15 -5.46 17.24
N THR A 91 -5.41 -5.10 17.06
CA THR A 91 -6.55 -5.87 17.57
C THR A 91 -7.60 -6.08 16.49
N PHE A 92 -8.38 -7.16 16.61
CA PHE A 92 -9.47 -7.44 15.67
C PHE A 92 -10.63 -8.15 16.35
N SER A 93 -11.81 -8.03 15.74
CA SER A 93 -12.96 -8.88 16.06
C SER A 93 -12.93 -10.13 15.20
N CYS A 94 -12.96 -11.31 15.83
CA CYS A 94 -12.94 -12.60 15.14
C CYS A 94 -14.32 -13.05 14.63
N GLY A 95 -15.40 -12.33 14.95
CA GLY A 95 -16.77 -12.70 14.59
C GLY A 95 -17.43 -13.76 15.49
N GLU A 96 -16.62 -14.55 16.23
CA GLU A 96 -17.12 -15.54 17.19
C GLU A 96 -17.85 -14.89 18.39
N PRO A 97 -18.74 -15.62 19.09
CA PRO A 97 -19.36 -15.14 20.32
C PRO A 97 -18.30 -14.71 21.33
N CYS A 98 -18.47 -13.54 21.95
CA CYS A 98 -17.46 -12.94 22.81
C CYS A 98 -17.12 -13.80 24.03
N ALA A 99 -18.12 -14.39 24.68
CA ALA A 99 -18.01 -15.31 25.82
C ALA A 99 -17.20 -14.82 27.05
N LYS A 100 -16.68 -13.58 27.04
CA LYS A 100 -16.01 -12.95 28.18
C LYS A 100 -16.98 -12.74 29.34
N LEU A 101 -16.45 -12.88 30.56
CA LEU A 101 -17.18 -12.59 31.79
C LEU A 101 -17.53 -11.09 31.85
N LEU A 102 -18.81 -10.79 32.07
CA LEU A 102 -19.27 -9.43 32.34
C LEU A 102 -18.77 -8.98 33.73
N SER A 103 -18.87 -7.68 34.00
CA SER A 103 -18.36 -7.06 35.24
C SER A 103 -18.82 -7.74 36.55
N PHE A 104 -20.00 -8.38 36.55
CA PHE A 104 -20.53 -9.11 37.70
C PHE A 104 -20.06 -10.57 37.81
N GLY A 105 -19.24 -11.08 36.88
CA GLY A 105 -18.59 -12.40 36.98
C GLY A 105 -19.51 -13.63 36.85
N HIS A 106 -20.83 -13.46 36.81
CA HIS A 106 -21.78 -14.58 36.71
C HIS A 106 -22.34 -14.79 35.30
N HIS A 107 -22.18 -13.82 34.41
CA HIS A 107 -22.73 -13.86 33.07
C HIS A 107 -21.64 -13.71 32.02
N LYS A 108 -21.77 -14.47 30.92
CA LYS A 108 -20.91 -14.35 29.75
C LYS A 108 -21.56 -13.43 28.72
N CYS A 109 -20.75 -12.61 28.07
CA CYS A 109 -21.19 -11.77 26.96
C CYS A 109 -21.74 -12.66 25.82
N LYS A 110 -22.99 -12.42 25.44
CA LYS A 110 -23.68 -13.14 24.34
C LYS A 110 -23.54 -12.45 22.98
N LYS A 111 -22.94 -11.25 22.95
CA LYS A 111 -22.70 -10.50 21.70
C LYS A 111 -21.55 -11.16 20.92
N LYS A 112 -21.47 -10.86 19.61
CA LYS A 112 -20.27 -11.20 18.82
C LYS A 112 -19.05 -10.47 19.38
N CYS A 113 -17.86 -10.98 19.09
CA CYS A 113 -16.59 -10.34 19.44
C CYS A 113 -16.64 -8.85 19.09
N HIS A 114 -16.39 -7.99 20.07
CA HIS A 114 -16.56 -6.54 19.93
C HIS A 114 -15.48 -5.80 20.70
N ASN A 115 -15.25 -4.56 20.29
CA ASN A 115 -14.45 -3.61 21.05
C ASN A 115 -15.40 -2.81 21.95
N GLY A 116 -15.31 -2.96 23.26
CA GLY A 116 -16.18 -2.22 24.18
C GLY A 116 -16.18 -2.78 25.61
N PRO A 117 -16.81 -2.04 26.55
CA PRO A 117 -16.96 -2.50 27.92
C PRO A 117 -17.85 -3.75 27.97
N TYR A 118 -17.45 -4.71 28.80
CA TYR A 118 -18.20 -5.93 29.07
C TYR A 118 -19.23 -5.66 30.19
N SER A 119 -20.07 -4.64 29.99
CA SER A 119 -21.23 -4.32 30.83
C SER A 119 -22.50 -4.91 30.20
N ASP A 120 -23.47 -5.26 31.05
CA ASP A 120 -24.78 -5.82 30.67
C ASP A 120 -25.49 -4.96 29.61
#